data_AF-A0A967HWP5-F1
#
_entry.id   AF-A0A967HWP5-F1
#
_cell.length_a   1.000
_cell.length_b   1.000
_cell.length_c   1.000
_cell.angle_alpha   90.00
_cell.angle_beta   90.00
_cell.angle_gamma   90.00
#
_symmetry.space_group_name_H-M   'P 1'
#
loop_
_entity.id
_entity.type
_entity.pdbx_description
1 polymer ?
#
loop_
_entity_poly.entity_id
_entity_poly.type
_entity_poly.pdbx_seq_one_letter_code
_entity_poly.pdbx_strand_id
1 'polypeptide(L)' 'KSKTVSFTDFSTDNDGYIVSWSWDFGDGKTSTAQNPTHRYRSTGTYSVTLTVTDDG' A
#
# COMPACT_ATOMS: atom_id res chain seq x y z
N LYS A 1 14.97 -15.58 -4.82
CA LYS A 1 13.62 -16.18 -4.62
C LYS A 1 12.60 -15.04 -4.56
N SER A 2 11.46 -15.13 -5.24
CA SER A 2 10.40 -14.13 -5.12
C SER A 2 9.43 -14.45 -3.99
N LYS A 3 8.89 -13.44 -3.32
CA LYS A 3 7.86 -13.59 -2.27
C LYS A 3 6.68 -12.68 -2.58
N THR A 4 5.47 -13.23 -2.46
CA THR A 4 4.22 -12.47 -2.53
C THR A 4 3.78 -12.10 -1.13
N VAL A 5 3.38 -10.85 -0.93
CA VAL A 5 2.88 -10.29 0.33
C VAL A 5 1.56 -9.60 0.07
N SER A 6 0.56 -9.85 0.92
CA SER A 6 -0.71 -9.14 0.91
C SER A 6 -0.69 -8.07 1.99
N PHE A 7 -1.14 -6.87 1.63
CA PHE A 7 -1.23 -5.72 2.52
C PHE A 7 -2.68 -5.43 2.85
N THR A 8 -2.90 -5.00 4.09
CA THR A 8 -4.22 -4.63 4.58
C THR A 8 -4.16 -3.20 5.09
N ASP A 9 -5.04 -2.35 4.58
CA ASP A 9 -5.28 -1.02 5.10
C ASP A 9 -6.23 -1.07 6.31
N PHE A 10 -5.90 -0.30 7.35
CA PHE A 10 -6.71 -0.11 8.56
C PHE A 10 -7.03 1.36 8.82
N SER A 11 -6.73 2.23 7.85
CA SER A 11 -7.02 3.65 7.97
C SER A 11 -8.52 3.88 8.08
N THR A 12 -8.89 4.85 8.90
CA THR A 12 -10.28 5.25 9.12
C THR A 12 -10.35 6.77 9.08
N ASP A 13 -11.45 7.27 8.55
CA ASP A 13 -11.85 8.66 8.64
C ASP A 13 -13.14 8.72 9.47
N ASN A 14 -13.19 9.61 10.47
CA ASN A 14 -14.29 9.67 11.44
C ASN A 14 -15.41 10.62 10.99
N ASP A 15 -15.11 11.60 10.15
CA ASP A 15 -16.04 12.62 9.68
C ASP A 15 -16.25 12.62 8.17
N GLY A 16 -15.60 11.70 7.45
CA GLY A 16 -15.74 11.53 6.02
C GLY A 16 -15.51 10.11 5.52
N TYR A 17 -14.88 9.99 4.35
CA TYR A 17 -14.46 8.73 3.77
C TYR A 17 -13.13 8.86 3.04
N ILE A 18 -12.38 7.76 3.06
CA ILE A 18 -11.15 7.64 2.28
C ILE A 18 -11.48 7.65 0.79
N VAL A 19 -10.88 8.59 0.05
CA VAL A 19 -11.05 8.78 -1.39
C VAL A 19 -10.04 7.94 -2.17
N SER A 20 -8.80 7.83 -1.70
CA SER A 20 -7.77 7.09 -2.44
C SER A 20 -6.65 6.54 -1.57
N TRP A 21 -5.99 5.50 -2.11
CA TRP A 21 -4.80 4.87 -1.55
C TRP A 21 -3.66 4.99 -2.56
N SER A 22 -2.46 5.27 -2.06
CA SER A 22 -1.22 5.22 -2.83
C SER A 22 -0.18 4.44 -2.05
N TRP A 23 0.12 3.24 -2.52
CA TRP A 23 1.17 2.39 -2.00
C TRP A 23 2.46 2.61 -2.78
N ASP A 24 3.58 2.78 -2.06
CA ASP A 24 4.93 2.57 -2.56
C ASP A 24 5.53 1.37 -1.83
N PHE A 25 5.94 0.34 -2.57
CA PHE A 25 6.49 -0.89 -1.99
C PHE A 25 8.00 -0.84 -1.74
N GLY A 26 8.67 0.28 -2.04
CA GLY A 26 10.12 0.44 -1.83
C GLY A 26 10.99 -0.32 -2.82
N ASP A 27 10.40 -1.01 -3.80
CA ASP A 27 11.09 -1.67 -4.93
C ASP A 27 10.84 -0.99 -6.29
N GLY A 28 10.35 0.26 -6.25
CA GLY A 28 10.03 1.07 -7.43
C GLY A 28 8.67 0.76 -8.06
N LYS A 29 7.81 -0.02 -7.39
CA LYS A 29 6.45 -0.32 -7.82
C LYS A 29 5.42 0.24 -6.84
N THR A 30 4.25 0.54 -7.38
CA THR A 30 3.16 1.17 -6.65
C THR A 30 1.83 0.44 -6.86
N SER A 31 0.82 0.80 -6.05
CA SER A 31 -0.56 0.36 -6.23
C SER A 31 -1.55 1.39 -5.71
N THR A 32 -2.74 1.43 -6.29
CA THR A 32 -3.87 2.27 -5.84
C THR A 32 -5.01 1.47 -5.23
N ALA A 33 -4.86 0.14 -5.11
CA ALA A 33 -5.85 -0.69 -4.42
C ALA A 33 -5.75 -0.48 -2.90
N GLN A 34 -6.88 -0.53 -2.21
CA GLN A 34 -6.93 -0.44 -0.74
C GLN A 34 -6.10 -1.56 -0.08
N ASN A 35 -6.32 -2.81 -0.50
CA ASN A 35 -5.66 -4.00 0.05
C ASN A 35 -4.88 -4.74 -1.06
N PRO A 36 -3.72 -4.22 -1.50
CA PRO A 36 -3.01 -4.80 -2.63
C PRO A 36 -2.27 -6.09 -2.25
N THR A 37 -1.96 -6.88 -3.26
CA THR A 37 -0.98 -7.96 -3.15
C THR A 37 0.20 -7.62 -4.06
N HIS A 38 1.42 -7.69 -3.51
CA HIS A 38 2.66 -7.36 -4.22
C HIS A 38 3.66 -8.49 -4.20
N ARG A 39 4.41 -8.65 -5.30
CA ARG A 39 5.43 -9.69 -5.45
C ARG A 39 6.82 -9.08 -5.57
N TYR A 40 7.58 -9.19 -4.48
CA TYR A 40 9.01 -8.89 -4.44
C TYR A 40 9.79 -9.96 -5.20
N ARG A 41 10.56 -9.57 -6.20
CA ARG A 41 11.32 -10.51 -7.07
C ARG A 41 12.66 -10.91 -6.47
N SER A 42 13.23 -10.05 -5.64
CA SER A 42 14.53 -10.21 -5.01
C SER A 42 14.40 -10.21 -3.49
N THR A 43 15.38 -10.81 -2.81
CA THR A 43 15.51 -10.71 -1.37
C THR A 43 16.11 -9.36 -1.00
N GLY A 44 15.58 -8.72 0.03
CA GLY A 44 16.06 -7.43 0.51
C GLY A 44 15.13 -6.89 1.58
N THR A 45 15.53 -5.76 2.16
CA THR A 45 14.67 -4.95 3.02
C THR A 45 14.05 -3.85 2.18
N TYR A 46 12.74 -3.71 2.25
CA TYR A 46 11.98 -2.73 1.49
C TYR A 46 11.17 -1.86 2.47
N SER A 47 11.30 -0.54 2.35
CA SER A 47 10.47 0.41 3.09
C SER A 47 9.15 0.60 2.35
N VAL A 48 8.05 0.15 2.94
CA VAL A 48 6.71 0.27 2.36
C VAL A 48 6.03 1.50 2.94
N THR A 49 5.37 2.28 2.09
CA THR A 49 4.59 3.46 2.49
C THR A 49 3.19 3.36 1.92
N LEU A 50 2.19 3.64 2.76
CA LEU A 50 0.82 3.91 2.34
C LEU A 50 0.55 5.40 2.59
N THR A 51 0.10 6.10 1.56
CA THR A 51 -0.52 7.42 1.67
C THR A 51 -2.00 7.29 1.39
N VAL A 52 -2.82 7.84 2.27
CA VAL A 52 -4.27 7.88 2.16
C VAL A 52 -4.70 9.32 1.95
N THR A 53 -5.69 9.53 1.10
CA THR A 53 -6.36 10.82 0.92
C THR A 53 -7.85 10.62 1.16
N ASP A 54 -8.43 11.46 2.00
CA ASP A 54 -9.85 11.53 2.35
C ASP A 54 -10.55 12.66 1.60
N ASP A 55 -11.79 12.98 1.98
CA ASP A 55 -12.63 13.97 1.33
C ASP A 55 -12.63 15.37 1.99
N GLY A 56 -11.80 15.63 3.02
CA GLY A 56 -11.86 16.88 3.81
C GLY A 56 -10.57 17.37 4.46
#